data_AF-A0A3D0FLG3-F1
#
_entry.id   AF-A0A3D0FLG3-F1
#
_cell.length_a   1.000
_cell.length_b   1.000
_cell.length_c   1.000
_cell.angle_alpha   90.00
_cell.angle_beta   90.00
_cell.angle_gamma   90.00
#
_symmetry.space_group_name_H-M   'P 1'
#
loop_
_entity.id
_entity.type
_entity.pdbx_description
1 polymer ?
#
loop_
_entity_poly.entity_id
_entity_poly.type
_entity_poly.pdbx_seq_one_letter_code
_entity_poly.pdbx_strand_id
1 'polypeptide(L)'
;MISKSAKIYVAGHRGLVGSAIYNNLLQRGYTNLVGRSHSELDLCDQQAVRKFFDDEKPEYVVLAAAHVGGIMANSIYRADFIYINLQIQQNVIGESFRHGVKKLLFLGSTCIYPKGAPQPMREDALLTSELEYTNEPYAIAKIAGMKMCESFNLQYGTNYIAVMPTNLYGPNDNFHLENSHVMPAMMRKIYLSQQLMEDSWDVIRHDLNRRPVEGIDGNADNGSIAAVLAKYGIFADHVTLWGTGTPRREFLWSEDMADASVHILENVDFADIIGEKNYSRALQDGYSTQAIDRNKQQGRGGAIPALGEIRNCHINIGTGVDITLRELAQKIVDTLQYKGRVEFDAAKPDGVMIKLTEVSKLHALGWKHKVDIDQGVRKLYDWYKNH
;
A
#
# COMPACT_ATOMS: atom_id res chain seq x y z
N MET A 1 18.95 11.95 13.05
CA MET A 1 18.61 12.42 11.70
C MET A 1 19.44 11.67 10.67
N ILE A 2 18.82 11.21 9.59
CA ILE A 2 19.50 10.52 8.48
C ILE A 2 20.32 11.54 7.68
N SER A 3 21.55 11.20 7.29
CA SER A 3 22.36 12.05 6.41
C SER A 3 21.69 12.17 5.03
N LYS A 4 21.70 13.36 4.43
CA LYS A 4 21.15 13.57 3.07
C LYS A 4 21.94 12.86 1.97
N SER A 5 23.18 12.45 2.26
CA SER A 5 24.01 11.62 1.40
C SER A 5 23.91 10.12 1.71
N ALA A 6 23.14 9.73 2.73
CA ALA A 6 22.98 8.33 3.12
C ALA A 6 22.35 7.53 1.98
N LYS A 7 22.83 6.30 1.79
CA LYS A 7 22.32 5.46 0.71
C LYS A 7 21.00 4.81 1.10
N ILE A 8 19.93 5.16 0.39
CA ILE A 8 18.58 4.65 0.66
C ILE A 8 18.10 3.81 -0.52
N TYR A 9 17.85 2.52 -0.27
CA TYR A 9 17.23 1.63 -1.24
C TYR A 9 15.71 1.66 -1.12
N VAL A 10 15.01 1.99 -2.21
CA VAL A 10 13.55 1.91 -2.30
C VAL A 10 13.15 0.74 -3.21
N ALA A 11 12.85 -0.40 -2.60
CA ALA A 11 12.34 -1.56 -3.33
C ALA A 11 10.93 -1.25 -3.86
N GLY A 12 10.68 -1.45 -5.15
CA GLY A 12 9.39 -1.14 -5.77
C GLY A 12 9.18 0.33 -6.12
N HIS A 13 10.27 1.10 -6.33
CA HIS A 13 10.27 2.55 -6.58
C HIS A 13 9.40 3.05 -7.76
N ARG A 14 8.89 2.19 -8.64
CA ARG A 14 8.03 2.57 -9.77
C ARG A 14 6.53 2.38 -9.51
N GLY A 15 6.14 1.67 -8.45
CA GLY A 15 4.73 1.53 -8.08
C GLY A 15 4.21 2.79 -7.40
N LEU A 16 2.89 2.96 -7.35
CA LEU A 16 2.19 4.13 -6.76
C LEU A 16 2.87 4.66 -5.48
N VAL A 17 3.08 3.77 -4.51
CA VAL A 17 3.67 4.12 -3.22
C VAL A 17 5.18 4.34 -3.31
N GLY A 18 5.88 3.43 -3.97
CA GLY A 18 7.34 3.51 -4.10
C GLY A 18 7.79 4.79 -4.80
N SER A 19 7.08 5.20 -5.85
CA SER A 19 7.38 6.45 -6.57
C SER A 19 7.09 7.68 -5.72
N ALA A 20 6.00 7.67 -4.95
CA ALA A 20 5.67 8.77 -4.05
C ALA A 20 6.73 8.93 -2.95
N ILE A 21 7.20 7.82 -2.35
CA ILE A 21 8.27 7.84 -1.34
C ILE A 21 9.59 8.31 -1.96
N TYR A 22 9.95 7.79 -3.13
CA TYR A 22 11.18 8.18 -3.83
C TYR A 22 11.20 9.69 -4.12
N ASN A 23 10.10 10.22 -4.65
CA ASN A 23 9.96 11.64 -4.94
C ASN A 23 9.96 12.51 -3.67
N ASN A 24 9.29 12.06 -2.60
CA ASN A 24 9.29 12.77 -1.33
C ASN A 24 10.71 12.86 -0.73
N LEU A 25 11.49 11.77 -0.80
CA LEU A 25 12.90 11.78 -0.39
C LEU A 25 13.74 12.76 -1.24
N LEU A 26 13.58 12.78 -2.55
CA LEU A 26 14.26 13.77 -3.42
C LEU A 26 13.90 15.21 -3.02
N GLN A 27 12.62 15.50 -2.81
CA GLN A 27 12.14 16.82 -2.39
C GLN A 27 12.68 17.24 -1.02
N ARG A 28 12.92 16.28 -0.11
CA ARG A 28 13.59 16.50 1.18
C ARG A 28 15.12 16.54 1.08
N GLY A 29 15.69 16.55 -0.12
CA GLY A 29 17.11 16.74 -0.40
C GLY A 29 17.99 15.49 -0.28
N TYR A 30 17.40 14.29 -0.25
CA TYR A 30 18.19 13.06 -0.31
C TYR A 30 18.76 12.85 -1.71
N THR A 31 20.07 12.62 -1.79
CA THR A 31 20.80 12.62 -3.07
C THR A 31 21.28 11.24 -3.52
N ASN A 32 21.27 10.25 -2.61
CA ASN A 32 21.82 8.92 -2.84
C ASN A 32 20.73 7.85 -2.73
N LEU A 33 19.74 7.94 -3.62
CA LEU A 33 18.65 6.98 -3.71
C LEU A 33 18.97 5.91 -4.74
N VAL A 34 18.69 4.65 -4.42
CA VAL A 34 18.82 3.53 -5.36
C VAL A 34 17.47 2.82 -5.51
N GLY A 35 17.13 2.52 -6.76
CA GLY A 35 15.99 1.69 -7.13
C GLY A 35 16.39 0.74 -8.25
N ARG A 36 15.74 -0.42 -8.31
CA ARG A 36 15.84 -1.38 -9.41
C ARG A 36 14.44 -1.75 -9.89
N SER A 37 14.27 -1.82 -11.20
CA SER A 37 13.09 -2.38 -11.83
C SER A 37 13.12 -3.90 -11.73
N HIS A 38 11.97 -4.54 -11.94
CA HIS A 38 11.86 -6.00 -11.87
C HIS A 38 12.79 -6.72 -12.86
N SER A 39 13.03 -6.14 -14.04
CA SER A 39 13.95 -6.68 -15.05
C SER A 39 15.43 -6.54 -14.66
N GLU A 40 15.77 -5.59 -13.79
CA GLU A 40 17.14 -5.39 -13.29
C GLU A 40 17.43 -6.21 -12.03
N LEU A 41 16.39 -6.46 -11.22
CA LEU A 41 16.47 -7.22 -9.98
C LEU A 41 15.13 -7.89 -9.70
N ASP A 42 15.07 -9.20 -9.90
CA ASP A 42 13.97 -10.01 -9.40
C ASP A 42 14.15 -10.24 -7.89
N LEU A 43 13.23 -9.69 -7.11
CA LEU A 43 13.26 -9.79 -5.65
C LEU A 43 12.87 -11.19 -5.14
N CYS A 44 12.33 -12.06 -6.00
CA CYS A 44 12.14 -13.48 -5.70
C CYS A 44 13.44 -14.29 -5.80
N ASP A 45 14.44 -13.82 -6.54
CA ASP A 45 15.73 -14.49 -6.66
C ASP A 45 16.64 -14.11 -5.49
N GLN A 46 16.81 -15.05 -4.55
CA GLN A 46 17.65 -14.86 -3.38
C GLN A 46 19.11 -14.51 -3.73
N GLN A 47 19.68 -15.11 -4.79
CA GLN A 47 21.07 -14.85 -5.16
C GLN A 47 21.22 -13.46 -5.77
N ALA A 48 20.26 -13.05 -6.61
CA ALA A 48 20.24 -11.70 -7.19
C ALA A 48 20.10 -10.63 -6.09
N VAL A 49 19.18 -10.82 -5.14
CA VAL A 49 19.02 -9.91 -4.01
C VAL A 49 20.29 -9.84 -3.16
N ARG A 50 20.88 -10.99 -2.83
CA ARG A 50 22.14 -11.01 -2.07
C ARG A 50 23.24 -10.25 -2.80
N LYS A 51 23.46 -10.53 -4.08
CA LYS A 51 24.45 -9.82 -4.90
C LYS A 51 24.21 -8.31 -4.92
N PHE A 52 22.94 -7.89 -5.07
CA PHE A 52 22.59 -6.48 -5.01
C PHE A 52 22.97 -5.83 -3.68
N PHE A 53 22.72 -6.48 -2.54
CA PHE A 53 23.11 -5.96 -1.23
C PHE A 53 24.64 -6.00 -1.01
N ASP A 54 25.33 -7.02 -1.51
CA ASP A 54 26.80 -7.12 -1.48
C ASP A 54 27.45 -5.94 -2.23
N ASP A 55 26.89 -5.58 -3.39
CA ASP A 55 27.40 -4.51 -4.26
C ASP A 55 26.97 -3.10 -3.78
N GLU A 56 25.69 -2.91 -3.48
CA GLU A 56 25.12 -1.58 -3.21
C GLU A 56 25.31 -1.14 -1.75
N LYS A 57 25.25 -2.06 -0.79
CA LYS A 57 25.36 -1.80 0.67
C LYS A 57 24.52 -0.60 1.14
N PRO A 58 23.17 -0.63 0.97
CA PRO A 58 22.31 0.46 1.42
C PRO A 58 22.39 0.63 2.94
N GLU A 59 22.33 1.86 3.42
CA GLU A 59 22.27 2.15 4.86
C GLU A 59 20.82 2.09 5.39
N TYR A 60 19.86 2.41 4.52
CA TYR A 60 18.43 2.43 4.81
C TYR A 60 17.66 1.73 3.71
N VAL A 61 16.57 1.05 4.07
CA VAL A 61 15.73 0.33 3.12
C VAL A 61 14.27 0.73 3.32
N VAL A 62 13.58 1.03 2.23
CA VAL A 62 12.11 1.09 2.17
C VAL A 62 11.63 -0.06 1.30
N LEU A 63 10.92 -1.01 1.91
CA LEU A 63 10.35 -2.16 1.23
C LEU A 63 8.89 -1.86 0.82
N ALA A 64 8.74 -1.23 -0.35
CA ALA A 64 7.45 -0.94 -0.97
C ALA A 64 7.06 -1.94 -2.09
N ALA A 65 7.98 -2.82 -2.48
CA ALA A 65 7.71 -3.89 -3.45
C ALA A 65 6.76 -4.94 -2.87
N ALA A 66 5.74 -5.30 -3.65
CA ALA A 66 4.78 -6.34 -3.32
C ALA A 66 4.08 -6.83 -4.60
N HIS A 67 3.61 -8.07 -4.59
CA HIS A 67 2.62 -8.52 -5.57
C HIS A 67 1.23 -8.10 -5.06
N VAL A 68 0.58 -7.20 -5.79
CA VAL A 68 -0.67 -6.53 -5.41
C VAL A 68 -1.71 -6.64 -6.53
N GLY A 69 -2.99 -6.57 -6.18
CA GLY A 69 -4.08 -6.58 -7.15
C GLY A 69 -5.44 -6.41 -6.48
N GLY A 70 -6.48 -6.26 -7.30
CA GLY A 70 -7.87 -6.15 -6.84
C GLY A 70 -8.43 -7.46 -6.26
N ILE A 71 -9.70 -7.43 -5.88
CA ILE A 71 -10.39 -8.56 -5.22
C ILE A 71 -10.35 -9.83 -6.08
N MET A 72 -10.64 -9.72 -7.38
CA MET A 72 -10.63 -10.87 -8.30
C MET A 72 -9.24 -11.49 -8.45
N ALA A 73 -8.20 -10.66 -8.60
CA ALA A 73 -6.83 -11.15 -8.72
C ALA A 73 -6.39 -11.92 -7.46
N ASN A 74 -6.68 -11.40 -6.26
CA ASN A 74 -6.37 -12.09 -5.00
C ASN A 74 -7.11 -13.43 -4.89
N SER A 75 -8.36 -13.49 -5.36
CA SER A 75 -9.16 -14.71 -5.29
C SER A 75 -8.73 -15.77 -6.30
N ILE A 76 -8.27 -15.37 -7.48
CA ILE A 76 -7.87 -16.29 -8.56
C ILE A 76 -6.42 -16.77 -8.34
N TYR A 77 -5.48 -15.85 -8.09
CA TYR A 77 -4.04 -16.13 -8.06
C TYR A 77 -3.50 -16.32 -6.63
N ARG A 78 -4.26 -17.00 -5.77
CA ARG A 78 -3.98 -17.14 -4.32
C ARG A 78 -2.54 -17.56 -4.00
N ALA A 79 -1.98 -18.51 -4.78
CA ALA A 79 -0.62 -19.01 -4.60
C ALA A 79 0.43 -17.92 -4.85
N ASP A 80 0.28 -17.14 -5.92
CA ASP A 80 1.21 -16.08 -6.30
C ASP A 80 1.28 -15.00 -5.22
N PHE A 81 0.11 -14.59 -4.71
CA PHE A 81 0.02 -13.58 -3.66
C PHE A 81 0.75 -13.97 -2.38
N ILE A 82 0.68 -15.22 -1.93
CA ILE A 82 1.41 -15.65 -0.73
C ILE A 82 2.88 -15.94 -1.04
N TYR A 83 3.17 -16.69 -2.10
CA TYR A 83 4.51 -17.16 -2.42
C TYR A 83 5.47 -16.01 -2.76
N ILE A 84 5.07 -15.12 -3.67
CA ILE A 84 5.91 -14.01 -4.13
C ILE A 84 6.15 -13.02 -3.00
N ASN A 85 5.10 -12.61 -2.28
CA ASN A 85 5.26 -11.64 -1.18
C ASN A 85 6.14 -12.21 -0.06
N LEU A 86 6.02 -13.49 0.29
CA LEU A 86 6.92 -14.11 1.28
C LEU A 86 8.37 -14.12 0.80
N GLN A 87 8.64 -14.48 -0.46
CA GLN A 87 10.00 -14.48 -1.03
C GLN A 87 10.63 -13.08 -1.01
N ILE A 88 9.92 -12.07 -1.53
CA ILE A 88 10.38 -10.68 -1.54
C ILE A 88 10.74 -10.22 -0.12
N GLN A 89 9.84 -10.45 0.84
CA GLN A 89 10.03 -10.03 2.23
C GLN A 89 11.20 -10.74 2.89
N GLN A 90 11.30 -12.07 2.74
CA GLN A 90 12.37 -12.86 3.31
C GLN A 90 13.74 -12.44 2.77
N ASN A 91 13.85 -12.25 1.45
CA ASN A 91 15.09 -11.87 0.82
C ASN A 91 15.53 -10.47 1.24
N VAL A 92 14.64 -9.47 1.15
CA VAL A 92 15.01 -8.08 1.45
C VAL A 92 15.25 -7.86 2.94
N ILE A 93 14.39 -8.35 3.84
CA ILE A 93 14.59 -8.19 5.29
C ILE A 93 15.81 -8.98 5.75
N GLY A 94 15.99 -10.21 5.24
CA GLY A 94 17.12 -11.07 5.58
C GLY A 94 18.47 -10.51 5.11
N GLU A 95 18.55 -9.96 3.90
CA GLU A 95 19.79 -9.34 3.41
C GLU A 95 20.03 -7.96 4.04
N SER A 96 18.97 -7.21 4.38
CA SER A 96 19.11 -5.98 5.16
C SER A 96 19.82 -6.24 6.48
N PHE A 97 19.45 -7.32 7.17
CA PHE A 97 20.09 -7.71 8.42
C PHE A 97 21.55 -8.13 8.22
N ARG A 98 21.81 -9.00 7.24
CA ARG A 98 23.18 -9.50 6.95
C ARG A 98 24.16 -8.39 6.58
N HIS A 99 23.66 -7.29 5.99
CA HIS A 99 24.46 -6.16 5.56
C HIS A 99 24.46 -4.99 6.54
N GLY A 100 23.85 -5.14 7.72
CA GLY A 100 23.86 -4.10 8.75
C GLY A 100 23.10 -2.83 8.35
N VAL A 101 22.00 -2.97 7.58
CA VAL A 101 21.07 -1.87 7.30
C VAL A 101 20.62 -1.26 8.62
N LYS A 102 20.82 0.04 8.77
CA LYS A 102 20.57 0.80 10.02
C LYS A 102 19.10 0.83 10.38
N LYS A 103 18.23 0.93 9.37
CA LYS A 103 16.78 1.02 9.54
C LYS A 103 16.06 0.56 8.28
N LEU A 104 14.98 -0.19 8.46
CA LEU A 104 14.13 -0.66 7.37
C LEU A 104 12.68 -0.24 7.64
N LEU A 105 11.99 0.26 6.61
CA LEU A 105 10.55 0.49 6.65
C LEU A 105 9.85 -0.56 5.76
N PHE A 106 9.00 -1.38 6.35
CA PHE A 106 8.20 -2.38 5.66
C PHE A 106 6.77 -1.89 5.46
N LEU A 107 6.28 -1.96 4.23
CA LEU A 107 4.90 -1.61 3.90
C LEU A 107 4.00 -2.85 3.91
N GLY A 108 3.11 -2.90 4.89
CA GLY A 108 2.01 -3.85 4.95
C GLY A 108 0.73 -3.29 4.32
N SER A 109 -0.42 -3.66 4.88
CA SER A 109 -1.74 -3.22 4.44
C SER A 109 -2.74 -3.47 5.56
N THR A 110 -3.77 -2.62 5.68
CA THR A 110 -4.88 -2.86 6.62
C THR A 110 -5.69 -4.12 6.31
N CYS A 111 -5.46 -4.78 5.17
CA CYS A 111 -6.00 -6.11 4.88
C CYS A 111 -5.54 -7.20 5.85
N ILE A 112 -4.53 -6.94 6.70
CA ILE A 112 -4.09 -7.88 7.74
C ILE A 112 -5.06 -8.01 8.91
N TYR A 113 -6.01 -7.08 9.04
CA TYR A 113 -6.95 -7.12 10.15
C TYR A 113 -8.08 -8.12 9.89
N PRO A 114 -8.62 -8.74 10.95
CA PRO A 114 -9.76 -9.64 10.83
C PRO A 114 -10.95 -8.99 10.13
N LYS A 115 -11.72 -9.79 9.39
CA LYS A 115 -12.91 -9.33 8.66
C LYS A 115 -13.93 -8.65 9.59
N GLY A 116 -14.08 -9.18 10.80
CA GLY A 116 -14.98 -8.69 11.84
C GLY A 116 -14.29 -7.79 12.89
N ALA A 117 -13.14 -7.19 12.56
CA ALA A 117 -12.44 -6.33 13.51
C ALA A 117 -13.34 -5.16 13.99
N PRO A 118 -13.34 -4.84 15.30
CA PRO A 118 -13.99 -3.64 15.82
C PRO A 118 -13.50 -2.40 15.08
N GLN A 119 -14.40 -1.44 14.86
CA GLN A 119 -14.12 -0.21 14.13
C GLN A 119 -14.12 0.98 15.10
N PRO A 120 -13.18 1.93 14.98
CA PRO A 120 -12.02 1.91 14.07
C PRO A 120 -11.01 0.80 14.43
N MET A 121 -10.38 0.21 13.41
CA MET A 121 -9.44 -0.91 13.54
C MET A 121 -8.13 -0.45 14.19
N ARG A 122 -7.95 -0.82 15.45
CA ARG A 122 -6.73 -0.62 16.24
C ARG A 122 -5.68 -1.67 15.90
N GLU A 123 -4.41 -1.37 16.13
CA GLU A 123 -3.33 -2.33 15.89
C GLU A 123 -3.43 -3.60 16.74
N ASP A 124 -4.11 -3.53 17.88
CA ASP A 124 -4.39 -4.66 18.78
C ASP A 124 -5.48 -5.62 18.25
N ALA A 125 -6.20 -5.27 17.19
CA ALA A 125 -7.16 -6.16 16.54
C ALA A 125 -6.49 -7.25 15.69
N LEU A 126 -5.19 -7.14 15.41
CA LEU A 126 -4.44 -8.11 14.62
C LEU A 126 -4.54 -9.53 15.20
N LEU A 127 -4.83 -10.53 14.35
CA LEU A 127 -4.90 -11.96 14.71
C LEU A 127 -5.93 -12.29 15.83
N THR A 128 -6.94 -11.45 16.04
CA THR A 128 -8.00 -11.71 17.03
C THR A 128 -9.17 -12.53 16.48
N SER A 129 -9.27 -12.69 15.15
CA SER A 129 -10.30 -13.48 14.47
C SER A 129 -9.87 -13.79 13.02
N GLU A 130 -10.75 -14.41 12.23
CA GLU A 130 -10.51 -14.79 10.84
C GLU A 130 -10.30 -13.58 9.90
N LEU A 131 -9.47 -13.81 8.87
CA LEU A 131 -9.20 -12.84 7.81
C LEU A 131 -10.31 -12.87 6.75
N GLU A 132 -10.35 -11.84 5.90
CA GLU A 132 -11.25 -11.86 4.74
C GLU A 132 -10.76 -12.90 3.72
N TYR A 133 -11.61 -13.89 3.40
CA TYR A 133 -11.24 -15.03 2.57
C TYR A 133 -10.59 -14.63 1.23
N THR A 134 -11.14 -13.60 0.58
CA THR A 134 -10.67 -13.16 -0.75
C THR A 134 -9.22 -12.71 -0.78
N ASN A 135 -8.69 -12.13 0.30
CA ASN A 135 -7.33 -11.60 0.37
C ASN A 135 -6.45 -12.30 1.42
N GLU A 136 -6.95 -13.38 2.04
CA GLU A 136 -6.27 -14.11 3.11
C GLU A 136 -4.81 -14.49 2.79
N PRO A 137 -4.44 -15.04 1.61
CA PRO A 137 -3.05 -15.40 1.33
C PRO A 137 -2.10 -14.19 1.33
N TYR A 138 -2.56 -13.07 0.76
CA TYR A 138 -1.83 -11.80 0.78
C TYR A 138 -1.71 -11.25 2.21
N ALA A 139 -2.81 -11.26 2.96
CA ALA A 139 -2.85 -10.80 4.34
C ALA A 139 -1.89 -11.61 5.23
N ILE A 140 -1.89 -12.95 5.11
CA ILE A 140 -0.95 -13.82 5.83
C ILE A 140 0.50 -13.49 5.47
N ALA A 141 0.82 -13.28 4.20
CA ALA A 141 2.17 -12.88 3.79
C ALA A 141 2.58 -11.54 4.43
N LYS A 142 1.68 -10.54 4.47
CA LYS A 142 1.95 -9.24 5.11
C LYS A 142 2.09 -9.33 6.62
N ILE A 143 1.28 -10.17 7.29
CA ILE A 143 1.43 -10.48 8.72
C ILE A 143 2.81 -11.10 8.98
N ALA A 144 3.22 -12.06 8.16
CA ALA A 144 4.53 -12.71 8.29
C ALA A 144 5.69 -11.72 8.11
N GLY A 145 5.63 -10.82 7.13
CA GLY A 145 6.63 -9.77 6.92
C GLY A 145 6.74 -8.82 8.11
N MET A 146 5.62 -8.37 8.65
CA MET A 146 5.57 -7.53 9.85
C MET A 146 6.11 -8.27 11.09
N LYS A 147 5.74 -9.54 11.29
CA LYS A 147 6.28 -10.37 12.37
C LYS A 147 7.76 -10.66 12.20
N MET A 148 8.26 -10.70 10.97
CA MET A 148 9.70 -10.77 10.69
C MET A 148 10.40 -9.51 11.18
N CYS A 149 9.90 -8.30 10.87
CA CYS A 149 10.46 -7.06 11.40
C CYS A 149 10.47 -7.04 12.94
N GLU A 150 9.34 -7.34 13.58
CA GLU A 150 9.23 -7.40 15.06
C GLU A 150 10.23 -8.39 15.67
N SER A 151 10.35 -9.58 15.09
CA SER A 151 11.25 -10.64 15.58
C SER A 151 12.72 -10.27 15.42
N PHE A 152 13.11 -9.68 14.29
CA PHE A 152 14.49 -9.21 14.09
C PHE A 152 14.85 -8.10 15.08
N ASN A 153 13.92 -7.19 15.40
CA ASN A 153 14.17 -6.14 16.38
C ASN A 153 14.39 -6.73 17.77
N LEU A 154 13.47 -7.58 18.23
CA LEU A 154 13.54 -8.18 19.56
C LEU A 154 14.77 -9.08 19.70
N GLN A 155 15.10 -9.87 18.68
CA GLN A 155 16.21 -10.80 18.75
C GLN A 155 17.57 -10.13 18.55
N TYR A 156 17.70 -9.25 17.55
CA TYR A 156 18.99 -8.75 17.09
C TYR A 156 19.18 -7.24 17.26
N GLY A 157 18.21 -6.53 17.85
CA GLY A 157 18.32 -5.09 18.07
C GLY A 157 18.25 -4.27 16.78
N THR A 158 17.69 -4.82 15.70
CA THR A 158 17.45 -4.05 14.47
C THR A 158 16.39 -2.98 14.69
N ASN A 159 16.31 -2.02 13.77
CA ASN A 159 15.30 -0.98 13.76
C ASN A 159 14.41 -1.11 12.51
N TYR A 160 13.62 -2.18 12.45
CA TYR A 160 12.76 -2.51 11.32
C TYR A 160 11.31 -2.22 11.68
N ILE A 161 10.71 -1.24 11.01
CA ILE A 161 9.39 -0.70 11.35
C ILE A 161 8.41 -1.12 10.28
N ALA A 162 7.26 -1.65 10.70
CA ALA A 162 6.17 -2.02 9.81
C ALA A 162 5.04 -0.99 9.90
N VAL A 163 4.52 -0.57 8.74
CA VAL A 163 3.40 0.36 8.66
C VAL A 163 2.25 -0.23 7.86
N MET A 164 1.02 0.11 8.23
CA MET A 164 -0.22 -0.44 7.67
C MET A 164 -1.05 0.67 7.03
N PRO A 165 -0.76 1.03 5.78
CA PRO A 165 -1.56 2.00 5.05
C PRO A 165 -2.99 1.47 4.81
N THR A 166 -3.96 2.37 4.95
CA THR A 166 -5.35 2.20 4.50
C THR A 166 -5.44 2.23 2.95
N ASN A 167 -6.65 2.27 2.38
CA ASN A 167 -6.78 2.31 0.91
C ASN A 167 -6.10 3.56 0.36
N LEU A 168 -5.20 3.36 -0.60
CA LEU A 168 -4.43 4.45 -1.21
C LEU A 168 -5.04 4.84 -2.54
N TYR A 169 -4.91 6.12 -2.89
CA TYR A 169 -5.25 6.64 -4.21
C TYR A 169 -4.33 7.81 -4.53
N GLY A 170 -4.08 8.05 -5.82
CA GLY A 170 -3.24 9.16 -6.25
C GLY A 170 -2.79 9.09 -7.70
N PRO A 171 -1.82 9.93 -8.09
CA PRO A 171 -1.23 9.93 -9.42
C PRO A 171 -0.61 8.56 -9.73
N ASN A 172 -0.76 8.09 -10.96
CA ASN A 172 -0.29 6.76 -11.42
C ASN A 172 -0.98 5.55 -10.75
N ASP A 173 -2.16 5.74 -10.14
CA ASP A 173 -2.99 4.59 -9.74
C ASP A 173 -3.47 3.81 -10.99
N ASN A 174 -3.98 2.60 -10.77
CA ASN A 174 -4.48 1.75 -11.82
C ASN A 174 -5.93 2.11 -12.19
N PHE A 175 -6.11 2.68 -13.38
CA PHE A 175 -7.42 3.03 -13.95
C PHE A 175 -7.95 1.99 -14.96
N HIS A 176 -7.38 0.79 -15.07
CA HIS A 176 -7.93 -0.26 -15.93
C HIS A 176 -9.23 -0.83 -15.33
N LEU A 177 -10.32 -0.84 -16.10
CA LEU A 177 -11.64 -1.23 -15.56
C LEU A 177 -11.72 -2.69 -15.10
N GLU A 178 -10.81 -3.55 -15.55
CA GLU A 178 -10.78 -4.98 -15.23
C GLU A 178 -10.19 -5.27 -13.84
N ASN A 179 -9.25 -4.44 -13.37
CA ASN A 179 -8.45 -4.73 -12.17
C ASN A 179 -8.13 -3.50 -11.31
N SER A 180 -8.76 -2.35 -11.58
CA SER A 180 -8.64 -1.11 -10.81
C SER A 180 -9.24 -1.22 -9.40
N HIS A 181 -8.74 -0.36 -8.52
CA HIS A 181 -9.34 -0.14 -7.20
C HIS A 181 -10.59 0.74 -7.30
N VAL A 182 -11.40 0.76 -6.24
CA VAL A 182 -12.70 1.45 -6.20
C VAL A 182 -12.63 2.92 -6.66
N MET A 183 -11.69 3.71 -6.14
CA MET A 183 -11.57 5.14 -6.44
C MET A 183 -11.24 5.41 -7.93
N PRO A 184 -10.15 4.86 -8.51
CA PRO A 184 -9.84 5.06 -9.93
C PRO A 184 -10.88 4.43 -10.87
N ALA A 185 -11.48 3.29 -10.51
CA ALA A 185 -12.55 2.67 -11.27
C ALA A 185 -13.77 3.61 -11.39
N MET A 186 -14.22 4.15 -10.24
CA MET A 186 -15.38 5.04 -10.17
C MET A 186 -15.14 6.36 -10.91
N MET A 187 -13.95 6.94 -10.75
CA MET A 187 -13.52 8.14 -11.49
C MET A 187 -13.61 7.92 -13.00
N ARG A 188 -13.01 6.84 -13.49
CA ARG A 188 -13.00 6.53 -14.93
C ARG A 188 -14.38 6.22 -15.48
N LYS A 189 -15.21 5.46 -14.75
CA LYS A 189 -16.59 5.15 -15.18
C LYS A 189 -17.43 6.40 -15.36
N ILE A 190 -17.39 7.31 -14.37
CA ILE A 190 -18.16 8.57 -14.42
C ILE A 190 -17.60 9.48 -15.51
N TYR A 191 -16.28 9.56 -15.66
CA TYR A 191 -15.65 10.31 -16.74
C TYR A 191 -16.07 9.81 -18.12
N LEU A 192 -15.96 8.51 -18.39
CA LEU A 192 -16.32 7.95 -19.71
C LEU A 192 -17.81 8.09 -20.01
N SER A 193 -18.67 7.96 -18.99
CA SER A 193 -20.11 8.23 -19.13
C SER A 193 -20.39 9.69 -19.48
N GLN A 194 -19.69 10.64 -18.85
CA GLN A 194 -19.76 12.05 -19.24
C GLN A 194 -19.34 12.26 -20.70
N GLN A 195 -18.24 11.64 -21.13
CA GLN A 195 -17.77 11.78 -22.51
C GLN A 195 -18.73 11.14 -23.53
N LEU A 196 -19.42 10.06 -23.16
CA LEU A 196 -20.51 9.49 -23.97
C LEU A 196 -21.72 10.44 -24.06
N MET A 197 -22.08 11.09 -22.94
CA MET A 197 -23.17 12.07 -22.91
C MET A 197 -22.89 13.28 -23.80
N GLU A 198 -21.63 13.72 -23.84
CA GLU A 198 -21.16 14.89 -24.58
C GLU A 198 -20.77 14.56 -26.03
N ASP A 199 -21.06 13.33 -26.51
CA ASP A 199 -20.66 12.82 -27.84
C ASP A 199 -19.17 13.04 -28.16
N SER A 200 -18.31 13.05 -27.14
CA SER A 200 -16.88 13.39 -27.22
C SER A 200 -16.02 12.17 -27.56
N TRP A 201 -16.28 11.57 -28.73
CA TRP A 201 -15.66 10.31 -29.16
C TRP A 201 -14.14 10.34 -29.26
N ASP A 202 -13.54 11.48 -29.63
CA ASP A 202 -12.08 11.62 -29.68
C ASP A 202 -11.44 11.43 -28.29
N VAL A 203 -12.10 11.93 -27.25
CA VAL A 203 -11.64 11.79 -25.85
C VAL A 203 -11.78 10.35 -25.38
N ILE A 204 -12.91 9.69 -25.69
CA ILE A 204 -13.14 8.28 -25.37
C ILE A 204 -12.07 7.40 -26.02
N ARG A 205 -11.79 7.63 -27.30
CA ARG A 205 -10.78 6.90 -28.06
C ARG A 205 -9.39 7.12 -27.49
N HIS A 206 -9.06 8.36 -27.12
CA HIS A 206 -7.79 8.67 -26.46
C HIS A 206 -7.63 7.91 -25.14
N ASP A 207 -8.66 7.87 -24.28
CA ASP A 207 -8.63 7.10 -23.04
C ASP A 207 -8.45 5.60 -23.29
N LEU A 208 -9.23 5.02 -24.21
CA LEU A 208 -9.19 3.59 -24.53
C LEU A 208 -7.87 3.15 -25.18
N ASN A 209 -7.23 4.01 -25.97
CA ASN A 209 -5.89 3.72 -26.51
C ASN A 209 -4.83 3.59 -25.42
N ARG A 210 -4.98 4.33 -24.31
CA ARG A 210 -4.06 4.25 -23.16
C ARG A 210 -4.42 3.09 -22.24
N ARG A 211 -5.72 2.80 -22.13
CA ARG A 211 -6.28 1.87 -21.15
C ARG A 211 -7.37 1.02 -21.80
N PRO A 212 -7.02 0.10 -22.72
CA PRO A 212 -8.01 -0.72 -23.39
C PRO A 212 -8.83 -1.54 -22.37
N VAL A 213 -10.03 -1.95 -22.78
CA VAL A 213 -10.96 -2.71 -21.94
C VAL A 213 -11.31 -3.99 -22.70
N GLU A 214 -11.00 -5.17 -22.16
CA GLU A 214 -11.21 -6.46 -22.85
C GLU A 214 -10.60 -6.49 -24.26
N GLY A 215 -9.45 -5.81 -24.45
CA GLY A 215 -8.78 -5.69 -25.75
C GLY A 215 -9.41 -4.69 -26.73
N ILE A 216 -10.49 -4.02 -26.36
CA ILE A 216 -11.08 -2.92 -27.14
C ILE A 216 -10.33 -1.63 -26.83
N ASP A 217 -9.76 -1.02 -27.87
CA ASP A 217 -9.04 0.26 -27.83
C ASP A 217 -9.80 1.36 -28.60
N GLY A 218 -9.14 2.52 -28.77
CA GLY A 218 -9.70 3.66 -29.49
C GLY A 218 -9.76 3.51 -31.01
N ASN A 219 -9.38 2.37 -31.59
CA ASN A 219 -9.51 2.08 -33.03
C ASN A 219 -10.81 1.34 -33.37
N ALA A 220 -11.51 0.78 -32.38
CA ALA A 220 -12.77 0.07 -32.58
C ALA A 220 -13.92 1.01 -33.00
N ASP A 221 -14.97 0.48 -33.63
CA ASP A 221 -16.15 1.29 -33.96
C ASP A 221 -16.93 1.73 -32.71
N ASN A 222 -17.73 2.79 -32.83
CA ASN A 222 -18.50 3.36 -31.71
C ASN A 222 -19.43 2.34 -31.06
N GLY A 223 -20.01 1.41 -31.83
CA GLY A 223 -20.90 0.38 -31.33
C GLY A 223 -20.16 -0.63 -30.45
N SER A 224 -19.00 -1.10 -30.89
CA SER A 224 -18.12 -1.99 -30.12
C SER A 224 -17.63 -1.32 -28.82
N ILE A 225 -17.24 -0.04 -28.89
CA ILE A 225 -16.83 0.73 -27.71
C ILE A 225 -18.01 0.88 -26.72
N ALA A 226 -19.17 1.32 -27.18
CA ALA A 226 -20.35 1.46 -26.33
C ALA A 226 -20.75 0.12 -25.69
N ALA A 227 -20.68 -0.98 -26.45
CA ALA A 227 -21.01 -2.31 -25.96
C ALA A 227 -20.05 -2.79 -24.86
N VAL A 228 -18.73 -2.57 -24.99
CA VAL A 228 -17.79 -2.94 -23.93
C VAL A 228 -17.97 -2.05 -22.70
N LEU A 229 -18.17 -0.74 -22.88
CA LEU A 229 -18.41 0.18 -21.76
C LEU A 229 -19.69 -0.15 -20.99
N ALA A 230 -20.76 -0.55 -21.70
CA ALA A 230 -22.02 -0.99 -21.11
C ALA A 230 -21.84 -2.23 -20.20
N LYS A 231 -20.94 -3.18 -20.53
CA LYS A 231 -20.61 -4.32 -19.66
C LYS A 231 -20.07 -3.88 -18.29
N TYR A 232 -19.39 -2.75 -18.25
CA TYR A 232 -18.85 -2.15 -17.01
C TYR A 232 -19.82 -1.16 -16.36
N GLY A 233 -21.06 -1.09 -16.83
CA GLY A 233 -22.10 -0.20 -16.31
C GLY A 233 -21.89 1.26 -16.69
N ILE A 234 -21.30 1.53 -17.86
CA ILE A 234 -21.05 2.90 -18.35
C ILE A 234 -21.98 3.14 -19.54
N PHE A 235 -22.94 4.05 -19.39
CA PHE A 235 -23.88 4.45 -20.43
C PHE A 235 -23.83 5.97 -20.62
N ALA A 236 -24.45 6.48 -21.68
CA ALA A 236 -24.45 7.92 -21.96
C ALA A 236 -25.25 8.73 -20.91
N ASP A 237 -26.31 8.16 -20.33
CA ASP A 237 -27.19 8.86 -19.41
C ASP A 237 -27.02 8.44 -17.93
N HIS A 238 -26.33 7.33 -17.68
CA HIS A 238 -26.09 6.81 -16.33
C HIS A 238 -24.84 5.94 -16.20
N VAL A 239 -24.38 5.80 -14.95
CA VAL A 239 -23.38 4.82 -14.54
C VAL A 239 -23.99 3.89 -13.50
N THR A 240 -23.80 2.58 -13.67
CA THR A 240 -24.15 1.56 -12.68
C THR A 240 -22.93 1.16 -11.87
N LEU A 241 -23.00 1.34 -10.56
CA LEU A 241 -22.03 0.86 -9.57
C LEU A 241 -22.61 -0.34 -8.83
N TRP A 242 -21.76 -1.30 -8.45
CA TRP A 242 -22.21 -2.51 -7.76
C TRP A 242 -22.45 -2.25 -6.26
N GLY A 243 -23.45 -2.94 -5.70
CA GLY A 243 -23.78 -2.90 -4.28
C GLY A 243 -24.78 -1.80 -3.94
N THR A 244 -25.02 -1.58 -2.65
CA THR A 244 -25.97 -0.57 -2.16
C THR A 244 -25.35 0.81 -2.03
N GLY A 245 -24.03 0.93 -2.14
CA GLY A 245 -23.28 2.16 -1.90
C GLY A 245 -23.17 2.57 -0.43
N THR A 246 -23.78 1.81 0.49
CA THR A 246 -23.71 2.05 1.94
C THR A 246 -22.40 1.63 2.62
N PRO A 247 -21.57 0.70 2.08
CA PRO A 247 -20.29 0.40 2.69
C PRO A 247 -19.39 1.64 2.83
N ARG A 248 -18.71 1.74 3.96
CA ARG A 248 -17.82 2.85 4.32
C ARG A 248 -16.36 2.45 4.16
N ARG A 249 -15.57 3.32 3.54
CA ARG A 249 -14.15 3.13 3.27
C ARG A 249 -13.38 4.36 3.69
N GLU A 250 -12.20 4.14 4.22
CA GLU A 250 -11.19 5.17 4.41
C GLU A 250 -10.28 5.22 3.17
N PHE A 251 -9.86 6.43 2.79
CA PHE A 251 -8.94 6.67 1.68
C PHE A 251 -7.84 7.65 2.09
N LEU A 252 -6.60 7.36 1.71
CA LEU A 252 -5.43 8.20 1.97
C LEU A 252 -4.71 8.56 0.68
N TRP A 253 -4.41 9.84 0.50
CA TRP A 253 -3.65 10.33 -0.65
C TRP A 253 -2.24 9.72 -0.66
N SER A 254 -1.78 9.21 -1.80
CA SER A 254 -0.51 8.49 -1.91
C SER A 254 0.71 9.31 -1.49
N GLU A 255 0.69 10.63 -1.68
CA GLU A 255 1.77 11.51 -1.22
C GLU A 255 1.74 11.75 0.29
N ASP A 256 0.56 11.73 0.93
CA ASP A 256 0.47 11.76 2.39
C ASP A 256 0.98 10.43 2.98
N MET A 257 0.65 9.30 2.36
CA MET A 257 1.22 8.01 2.74
C MET A 257 2.75 8.02 2.64
N ALA A 258 3.30 8.60 1.57
CA ALA A 258 4.74 8.76 1.40
C ALA A 258 5.33 9.70 2.45
N ASP A 259 4.68 10.82 2.74
CA ASP A 259 5.09 11.79 3.76
C ASP A 259 5.16 11.17 5.16
N ALA A 260 4.15 10.37 5.52
CA ALA A 260 4.13 9.57 6.76
C ALA A 260 5.26 8.56 6.79
N SER A 261 5.48 7.84 5.69
CA SER A 261 6.54 6.84 5.58
C SER A 261 7.93 7.45 5.79
N VAL A 262 8.20 8.58 5.15
CA VAL A 262 9.48 9.29 5.30
C VAL A 262 9.60 9.93 6.69
N HIS A 263 8.51 10.44 7.27
CA HIS A 263 8.49 10.91 8.66
C HIS A 263 8.87 9.80 9.64
N ILE A 264 8.28 8.61 9.52
CA ILE A 264 8.60 7.46 10.38
C ILE A 264 10.05 7.03 10.17
N LEU A 265 10.51 6.97 8.92
CA LEU A 265 11.89 6.64 8.59
C LEU A 265 12.88 7.61 9.27
N GLU A 266 12.60 8.92 9.25
CA GLU A 266 13.47 9.96 9.82
C GLU A 266 13.40 10.07 11.35
N ASN A 267 12.21 9.87 11.94
CA ASN A 267 11.91 10.39 13.28
C ASN A 267 11.41 9.36 14.29
N VAL A 268 11.09 8.13 13.88
CA VAL A 268 10.49 7.12 14.77
C VAL A 268 11.33 5.86 14.78
N ASP A 269 11.87 5.45 15.91
CA ASP A 269 12.57 4.17 16.07
C ASP A 269 11.68 3.13 16.73
N PHE A 270 12.05 1.85 16.62
CA PHE A 270 11.31 0.76 17.28
C PHE A 270 11.15 0.99 18.80
N ALA A 271 12.17 1.58 19.44
CA ALA A 271 12.12 1.95 20.85
C ALA A 271 11.00 2.94 21.18
N ASP A 272 10.71 3.89 20.29
CA ASP A 272 9.67 4.89 20.49
C ASP A 272 8.27 4.26 20.41
N ILE A 273 8.12 3.21 19.60
CA ILE A 273 6.85 2.50 19.42
C ILE A 273 6.50 1.67 20.67
N ILE A 274 7.50 1.06 21.31
CA ILE A 274 7.28 0.17 22.46
C ILE A 274 7.55 0.84 23.81
N GLY A 275 8.14 2.05 23.82
CA GLY A 275 8.50 2.78 25.03
C GLY A 275 9.69 2.21 25.81
N GLU A 276 10.56 1.41 25.17
CA GLU A 276 11.71 0.75 25.79
C GLU A 276 12.93 0.87 24.88
N LYS A 277 14.08 1.31 25.40
CA LYS A 277 15.32 1.51 24.61
C LYS A 277 16.17 0.24 24.56
N ASN A 278 16.13 -0.58 25.60
CA ASN A 278 16.92 -1.80 25.74
C ASN A 278 16.05 -3.04 25.52
N TYR A 279 15.39 -3.12 24.37
CA TYR A 279 14.40 -4.15 24.04
C TYR A 279 14.99 -5.47 23.52
N SER A 280 16.30 -5.53 23.34
CA SER A 280 17.00 -6.71 22.86
C SER A 280 18.29 -6.95 23.64
N ARG A 281 18.60 -8.23 23.92
CA ARG A 281 19.91 -8.61 24.48
C ARG A 281 21.07 -8.12 23.62
N ALA A 282 20.90 -8.09 22.30
CA ALA A 282 21.90 -7.58 21.40
C ALA A 282 22.28 -6.10 21.68
N LEU A 283 21.31 -5.29 22.12
CA LEU A 283 21.56 -3.88 22.48
C LEU A 283 22.23 -3.74 23.85
N GLN A 284 21.98 -4.67 24.78
CA GLN A 284 22.56 -4.66 26.12
C GLN A 284 24.03 -5.12 26.11
N ASP A 285 24.34 -6.15 25.33
CA ASP A 285 25.62 -6.87 25.39
C ASP A 285 26.66 -6.32 24.38
N GLY A 286 26.34 -5.27 23.62
CA GLY A 286 27.24 -4.67 22.63
C GLY A 286 27.46 -5.56 21.39
N TYR A 287 26.36 -6.03 20.79
CA TYR A 287 26.40 -7.06 19.75
C TYR A 287 27.14 -6.68 18.46
N SER A 288 27.83 -7.68 17.90
CA SER A 288 28.48 -7.65 16.59
C SER A 288 27.61 -8.39 15.58
N THR A 289 27.28 -7.76 14.44
CA THR A 289 26.53 -8.37 13.32
C THR A 289 27.28 -9.50 12.59
N GLN A 290 28.39 -9.98 13.16
CA GLN A 290 29.15 -11.12 12.64
C GLN A 290 28.34 -12.42 12.67
N ALA A 291 28.82 -13.41 11.91
CA ALA A 291 28.17 -14.68 11.65
C ALA A 291 27.57 -15.33 12.92
N ILE A 292 26.25 -15.26 13.03
CA ILE A 292 25.50 -15.84 14.15
C ILE A 292 25.51 -17.36 14.03
N ASP A 293 26.18 -18.04 14.93
CA ASP A 293 26.05 -19.49 15.08
C ASP A 293 24.70 -19.82 15.72
N ARG A 294 23.73 -20.21 14.87
CA ARG A 294 22.36 -20.55 15.30
C ARG A 294 22.28 -21.78 16.20
N ASN A 295 23.35 -22.59 16.24
CA ASN A 295 23.44 -23.78 17.09
C ASN A 295 23.98 -23.46 18.49
N LYS A 296 24.37 -22.21 18.76
CA LYS A 296 24.82 -21.76 20.09
C LYS A 296 23.83 -20.79 20.71
N GLN A 297 23.71 -20.84 22.04
CA GLN A 297 22.90 -19.87 22.80
C GLN A 297 23.64 -18.54 22.96
N GLN A 298 24.97 -18.58 23.10
CA GLN A 298 25.79 -17.39 23.29
C GLN A 298 25.85 -16.56 22.02
N GLY A 299 25.58 -15.26 22.13
CA GLY A 299 25.63 -14.35 20.98
C GLY A 299 24.53 -14.59 19.94
N ARG A 300 23.40 -15.22 20.29
CA ARG A 300 22.22 -15.31 19.41
C ARG A 300 21.27 -14.11 19.55
N GLY A 301 21.58 -13.23 20.51
CA GLY A 301 20.68 -12.19 20.98
C GLY A 301 19.45 -12.81 21.63
N GLY A 302 18.33 -12.09 21.60
CA GLY A 302 17.06 -12.58 22.13
C GLY A 302 16.18 -11.48 22.69
N ALA A 303 14.87 -11.73 22.64
CA ALA A 303 13.90 -10.98 23.42
C ALA A 303 14.23 -11.10 24.91
N ILE A 304 13.87 -10.08 25.69
CA ILE A 304 14.11 -10.04 27.13
C ILE A 304 12.83 -10.47 27.84
N PRO A 305 12.79 -11.66 28.50
CA PRO A 305 11.55 -12.15 29.12
C PRO A 305 10.95 -11.20 30.17
N ALA A 306 11.77 -10.40 30.85
CA ALA A 306 11.33 -9.43 31.83
C ALA A 306 10.49 -8.27 31.26
N LEU A 307 10.56 -8.03 29.94
CA LEU A 307 9.74 -7.02 29.25
C LEU A 307 8.33 -7.55 28.91
N GLY A 308 8.04 -8.82 29.18
CA GLY A 308 6.76 -9.43 28.86
C GLY A 308 6.52 -9.58 27.35
N GLU A 309 5.24 -9.58 26.96
CA GLU A 309 4.85 -9.75 25.57
C GLU A 309 4.85 -8.42 24.82
N ILE A 310 5.86 -8.21 23.96
CA ILE A 310 5.88 -7.11 23.01
C ILE A 310 5.18 -7.57 21.73
N ARG A 311 4.04 -6.96 21.40
CA ARG A 311 3.22 -7.28 20.22
C ARG A 311 2.66 -6.01 19.59
N ASN A 312 2.20 -6.14 18.34
CA ASN A 312 1.41 -5.13 17.62
C ASN A 312 2.18 -3.81 17.44
N CYS A 313 3.48 -3.93 17.17
CA CYS A 313 4.42 -2.83 17.01
C CYS A 313 4.33 -2.12 15.65
N HIS A 314 3.41 -2.54 14.78
CA HIS A 314 3.15 -1.83 13.54
C HIS A 314 2.37 -0.54 13.80
N ILE A 315 2.36 0.35 12.81
CA ILE A 315 1.68 1.65 12.88
C ILE A 315 0.66 1.73 11.76
N ASN A 316 -0.61 1.98 12.08
CA ASN A 316 -1.62 2.31 11.07
C ASN A 316 -1.32 3.67 10.42
N ILE A 317 -1.46 3.75 9.09
CA ILE A 317 -1.38 5.00 8.34
C ILE A 317 -2.71 5.23 7.61
N GLY A 318 -3.44 6.24 8.04
CA GLY A 318 -4.74 6.57 7.51
C GLY A 318 -5.14 8.01 7.82
N THR A 319 -6.35 8.37 7.45
CA THR A 319 -6.96 9.65 7.79
C THR A 319 -7.73 9.60 9.10
N GLY A 320 -8.16 8.41 9.53
CA GLY A 320 -9.09 8.23 10.65
C GLY A 320 -10.51 8.69 10.31
N VAL A 321 -10.83 8.88 9.03
CA VAL A 321 -12.14 9.32 8.54
C VAL A 321 -12.60 8.44 7.38
N ASP A 322 -13.79 7.88 7.48
CA ASP A 322 -14.41 7.08 6.42
C ASP A 322 -15.51 7.85 5.66
N ILE A 323 -15.85 7.34 4.48
CA ILE A 323 -16.89 7.84 3.60
C ILE A 323 -17.67 6.67 3.01
N THR A 324 -18.99 6.80 2.82
CA THR A 324 -19.74 5.78 2.07
C THR A 324 -19.31 5.79 0.60
N LEU A 325 -19.42 4.65 -0.08
CA LEU A 325 -19.20 4.59 -1.52
C LEU A 325 -20.16 5.50 -2.30
N ARG A 326 -21.38 5.71 -1.78
CA ARG A 326 -22.36 6.65 -2.34
C ARG A 326 -21.91 8.11 -2.23
N GLU A 327 -21.45 8.54 -1.06
CA GLU A 327 -20.92 9.90 -0.87
C GLU A 327 -19.66 10.12 -1.71
N LEU A 328 -18.79 9.11 -1.82
CA LEU A 328 -17.62 9.16 -2.69
C LEU A 328 -18.02 9.36 -4.16
N ALA A 329 -18.99 8.58 -4.64
CA ALA A 329 -19.51 8.72 -5.99
C ALA A 329 -20.06 10.14 -6.22
N GLN A 330 -20.81 10.68 -5.26
CA GLN A 330 -21.33 12.04 -5.35
C GLN A 330 -20.22 13.09 -5.44
N LYS A 331 -19.15 12.97 -4.63
CA LYS A 331 -18.00 13.88 -4.72
C LYS A 331 -17.31 13.85 -6.09
N ILE A 332 -17.24 12.67 -6.73
CA ILE A 332 -16.73 12.54 -8.09
C ILE A 332 -17.68 13.19 -9.09
N VAL A 333 -18.99 12.95 -8.99
CA VAL A 333 -20.01 13.59 -9.83
C VAL A 333 -19.90 15.12 -9.77
N ASP A 334 -19.80 15.66 -8.55
CA ASP A 334 -19.70 17.11 -8.32
C ASP A 334 -18.40 17.68 -8.92
N THR A 335 -17.28 16.95 -8.77
CA THR A 335 -15.96 17.34 -9.29
C THR A 335 -15.94 17.36 -10.82
N LEU A 336 -16.54 16.35 -11.46
CA LEU A 336 -16.62 16.25 -12.93
C LEU A 336 -17.73 17.12 -13.52
N GLN A 337 -18.63 17.64 -12.67
CA GLN A 337 -19.88 18.28 -13.06
C GLN A 337 -20.78 17.38 -13.92
N TYR A 338 -20.69 16.06 -13.72
CA TYR A 338 -21.40 15.05 -14.49
C TYR A 338 -22.93 15.23 -14.35
N LYS A 339 -23.64 15.22 -15.49
CA LYS A 339 -25.08 15.51 -15.56
C LYS A 339 -25.97 14.27 -15.65
N GLY A 340 -25.39 13.09 -15.79
CA GLY A 340 -26.13 11.83 -15.78
C GLY A 340 -26.40 11.31 -14.38
N ARG A 341 -26.97 10.11 -14.31
CA ARG A 341 -27.30 9.46 -13.04
C ARG A 341 -26.20 8.50 -12.60
N VAL A 342 -26.04 8.33 -11.29
CA VAL A 342 -25.26 7.24 -10.71
C VAL A 342 -26.20 6.32 -9.96
N GLU A 343 -26.29 5.09 -10.43
CA GLU A 343 -27.19 4.06 -9.95
C GLU A 343 -26.40 2.96 -9.24
N PHE A 344 -27.01 2.36 -8.22
CA PHE A 344 -26.41 1.33 -7.40
C PHE A 344 -27.19 0.02 -7.57
N ASP A 345 -26.55 -1.01 -8.13
CA ASP A 345 -27.13 -2.34 -8.31
C ASP A 345 -27.05 -3.14 -7.01
N ALA A 346 -28.11 -3.04 -6.21
CA ALA A 346 -28.26 -3.75 -4.95
C ALA A 346 -28.46 -5.27 -5.11
N ALA A 347 -28.62 -5.80 -6.33
CA ALA A 347 -28.59 -7.24 -6.56
C ALA A 347 -27.17 -7.81 -6.46
N LYS A 348 -26.14 -6.95 -6.52
CA LYS A 348 -24.74 -7.33 -6.24
C LYS A 348 -24.44 -7.19 -4.75
N PRO A 349 -23.65 -8.11 -4.17
CA PRO A 349 -23.36 -8.09 -2.73
C PRO A 349 -22.50 -6.88 -2.35
N ASP A 350 -22.78 -6.33 -1.18
CA ASP A 350 -21.86 -5.42 -0.50
C ASP A 350 -20.65 -6.18 0.09
N GLY A 351 -19.51 -5.49 0.18
CA GLY A 351 -18.38 -5.98 0.97
C GLY A 351 -18.56 -5.73 2.46
N VAL A 352 -17.48 -5.87 3.24
CA VAL A 352 -17.45 -5.48 4.67
C VAL A 352 -18.00 -4.07 4.84
N MET A 353 -18.89 -3.87 5.83
CA MET A 353 -19.64 -2.63 5.98
C MET A 353 -18.77 -1.42 6.30
N ILE A 354 -17.79 -1.56 7.18
CA ILE A 354 -16.91 -0.46 7.58
C ILE A 354 -15.47 -0.96 7.54
N LYS A 355 -14.59 -0.18 6.92
CA LYS A 355 -13.13 -0.37 6.99
C LYS A 355 -12.50 0.99 7.28
N LEU A 356 -12.21 1.24 8.55
CA LEU A 356 -11.65 2.48 9.07
C LEU A 356 -10.49 2.14 10.00
N THR A 357 -9.33 2.77 9.83
CA THR A 357 -8.21 2.58 10.76
C THR A 357 -8.28 3.52 11.95
N GLU A 358 -7.83 3.02 13.10
CA GLU A 358 -7.50 3.86 14.25
C GLU A 358 -6.06 4.36 14.07
N VAL A 359 -5.85 5.68 14.19
CA VAL A 359 -4.60 6.36 13.84
C VAL A 359 -3.98 7.15 15.01
N SER A 360 -4.47 6.94 16.24
CA SER A 360 -3.95 7.62 17.44
C SER A 360 -2.46 7.38 17.64
N LYS A 361 -1.97 6.17 17.34
CA LYS A 361 -0.54 5.84 17.41
C LYS A 361 0.30 6.73 16.49
N LEU A 362 -0.12 6.90 15.23
CA LEU A 362 0.57 7.76 14.27
C LEU A 362 0.48 9.25 14.65
N HIS A 363 -0.69 9.69 15.13
CA HIS A 363 -0.86 11.05 15.63
C HIS A 363 0.05 11.35 16.84
N ALA A 364 0.19 10.40 17.78
CA ALA A 364 1.09 10.53 18.92
C ALA A 364 2.56 10.60 18.50
N LEU A 365 2.91 10.00 17.36
CA LEU A 365 4.25 10.09 16.73
C LEU A 365 4.43 11.38 15.91
N GLY A 366 3.50 12.34 16.00
CA GLY A 366 3.65 13.69 15.46
C GLY A 366 3.36 13.83 13.97
N TRP A 367 2.64 12.90 13.35
CA TRP A 367 2.23 13.01 11.95
C TRP A 367 0.71 12.98 11.78
N LYS A 368 0.19 13.77 10.85
CA LYS A 368 -1.22 13.77 10.43
C LYS A 368 -1.33 14.06 8.93
N HIS A 369 -2.30 13.43 8.27
CA HIS A 369 -2.62 13.66 6.87
C HIS A 369 -2.99 15.13 6.59
N LYS A 370 -2.76 15.58 5.36
CA LYS A 370 -2.96 16.96 4.91
C LYS A 370 -4.05 17.08 3.85
N VAL A 371 -4.24 16.02 3.06
CA VAL A 371 -5.20 16.00 1.95
C VAL A 371 -6.49 15.32 2.41
N ASP A 372 -7.56 16.11 2.50
CA ASP A 372 -8.91 15.57 2.69
C ASP A 372 -9.45 14.92 1.39
N ILE A 373 -10.57 14.20 1.51
CA ILE A 373 -11.15 13.47 0.39
C ILE A 373 -11.63 14.39 -0.74
N ASP A 374 -12.13 15.59 -0.42
CA ASP A 374 -12.62 16.54 -1.42
C ASP A 374 -11.47 17.10 -2.26
N GLN A 375 -10.36 17.48 -1.61
CA GLN A 375 -9.15 17.92 -2.28
C GLN A 375 -8.53 16.78 -3.09
N GLY A 376 -8.48 15.57 -2.54
CA GLY A 376 -7.88 14.43 -3.21
C GLY A 376 -8.64 13.99 -4.46
N VAL A 377 -9.99 13.99 -4.43
CA VAL A 377 -10.80 13.68 -5.61
C VAL A 377 -10.55 14.68 -6.73
N ARG A 378 -10.48 15.98 -6.42
CA ARG A 378 -10.14 17.04 -7.39
C ARG A 378 -8.75 16.83 -7.98
N LYS A 379 -7.73 16.65 -7.13
CA LYS A 379 -6.34 16.39 -7.57
C LYS A 379 -6.25 15.15 -8.46
N LEU A 380 -6.96 14.08 -8.12
CA LEU A 380 -6.97 12.85 -8.90
C LEU A 380 -7.60 13.08 -10.28
N TYR A 381 -8.72 13.81 -10.34
CA TYR A 381 -9.37 14.14 -11.60
C TYR A 381 -8.48 15.02 -12.49
N ASP A 382 -7.88 16.07 -11.93
CA ASP A 382 -6.95 16.95 -12.65
C ASP A 382 -5.76 16.16 -13.20
N TRP A 383 -5.22 15.22 -12.42
CA TRP A 383 -4.16 14.35 -12.90
C TRP A 383 -4.65 13.43 -14.04
N TYR A 384 -5.79 12.76 -13.84
CA TYR A 384 -6.36 11.81 -14.80
C TYR A 384 -6.75 12.47 -16.13
N LYS A 385 -7.29 13.69 -16.12
CA LYS A 385 -7.64 14.40 -17.36
C LYS A 385 -6.42 14.72 -18.23
N ASN A 386 -5.26 14.89 -17.59
CA ASN A 386 -4.01 15.25 -18.27
C ASN A 386 -3.10 14.05 -18.60
N HIS A 387 -3.47 12.83 -18.15
CA HIS A 387 -2.65 11.62 -18.24
C HIS A 387 -3.48 10.35 -18.51
#